data_AF-S4Y4U6-F1
#
_entry.id   AF-S4Y4U6-F1
#
_cell.length_a   1.000
_cell.length_b   1.000
_cell.length_c   1.000
_cell.angle_alpha   90.00
_cell.angle_beta   90.00
_cell.angle_gamma   90.00
#
_symmetry.space_group_name_H-M   'P 1'
#
loop_
_entity.id
_entity.type
_entity.pdbx_description
1 polymer ?
#
loop_
_entity_poly.entity_id
_entity_poly.type
_entity_poly.pdbx_seq_one_letter_code
_entity_poly.pdbx_strand_id
1 'polypeptide(L)'
;MQLTDDERALAEDIRQRLTTILTSLQQNAKINPKDIDVMGAQAHRLHMSLKGHGHEPQHHKYMLKNRGVPPTDPEFYKHVHPVEDLLGFLANQNANDNPVDLTIGKSFSFPVYSRRFGNVDSYTVTRTSSGWTFHHVQDVSAGRDARVGGKSGTGLFALLDHDSINYPEELPGYFEWLWEQAADRGLDAAEVQSALTDLADWVSLCEKNSPHGVFESFK
;
A
#
# COMPACT_ATOMS: atom_id res chain seq x y z
N MET A 1 11.45 26.15 10.03
CA MET A 1 11.23 26.09 11.49
C MET A 1 12.56 26.33 12.18
N GLN A 2 12.59 27.09 13.28
CA GLN A 2 13.80 27.30 14.07
C GLN A 2 13.69 26.52 15.38
N LEU A 3 14.59 25.58 15.59
CA LEU A 3 14.65 24.78 16.82
C LEU A 3 15.35 25.55 17.94
N THR A 4 14.97 25.29 19.18
CA THR A 4 15.74 25.67 20.38
C THR A 4 17.03 24.85 20.48
N ASP A 5 17.98 25.26 21.33
CA ASP A 5 19.20 24.49 21.56
C ASP A 5 18.91 23.11 22.16
N ASP A 6 17.95 23.04 23.09
CA ASP A 6 17.52 21.78 23.71
C ASP A 6 16.88 20.84 22.68
N GLU A 7 16.03 21.36 21.79
CA GLU A 7 15.41 20.57 20.71
C GLU A 7 16.45 20.10 19.69
N ARG A 8 17.46 20.92 19.36
CA ARG A 8 18.57 20.52 18.50
C ARG A 8 19.38 19.39 19.11
N ALA A 9 19.74 19.51 20.39
CA ALA A 9 20.49 18.48 21.10
C ALA A 9 19.68 17.17 21.21
N LEU A 10 18.39 17.28 21.50
CA LEU A 10 17.49 16.13 21.59
C LEU A 10 17.33 15.45 20.22
N ALA A 11 17.14 16.21 19.14
CA ALA A 11 17.04 15.68 17.79
C ALA A 11 18.31 14.93 17.38
N GLU A 12 19.49 15.41 17.76
CA GLU A 12 20.75 14.76 17.42
C GLU A 12 20.96 13.45 18.18
N ASP A 13 20.63 13.39 19.48
CA ASP A 13 20.67 12.13 20.24
C ASP A 13 19.69 11.09 19.66
N ILE A 14 18.49 11.53 19.25
CA ILE A 14 17.51 10.66 18.58
C ILE A 14 18.08 10.12 17.26
N ARG A 15 18.72 10.95 16.42
CA ARG A 15 19.35 10.51 15.16
C ARG A 15 20.44 9.47 15.39
N GLN A 16 21.28 9.69 16.39
CA GLN A 16 22.37 8.77 16.70
C GLN A 16 21.84 7.40 17.17
N ARG A 17 20.80 7.41 18.02
CA ARG A 17 20.13 6.18 18.46
C ARG A 17 19.45 5.44 17.32
N LEU A 18 18.68 6.15 16.50
CA LEU A 18 18.03 5.58 15.33
C LEU A 18 19.07 4.92 14.40
N THR A 19 20.17 5.61 14.10
CA THR A 19 21.26 5.07 13.27
C THR A 19 21.85 3.79 13.87
N THR A 20 22.05 3.75 15.19
CA THR A 20 22.56 2.57 15.89
C THR A 20 21.59 1.39 15.80
N ILE A 21 20.29 1.64 16.00
CA ILE A 21 19.23 0.63 15.90
C ILE A 21 19.13 0.09 14.46
N LEU A 22 19.10 0.97 13.46
CA LEU A 22 19.04 0.59 12.04
C LEU A 22 20.27 -0.21 11.60
N THR A 23 21.47 0.19 12.03
CA THR A 23 22.71 -0.56 11.75
C THR A 23 22.66 -1.95 12.37
N SER A 24 22.14 -2.06 13.60
CA SER A 24 21.98 -3.35 14.28
C SER A 24 20.97 -4.25 13.55
N LEU A 25 19.86 -3.70 13.06
CA LEU A 25 18.88 -4.43 12.24
C LEU A 25 19.51 -4.98 10.97
N GLN A 26 20.26 -4.14 10.24
CA GLN A 26 20.93 -4.55 9.00
C GLN A 26 21.93 -5.68 9.21
N GLN A 27 22.57 -5.72 10.38
CA GLN A 27 23.52 -6.76 10.77
C GLN A 27 22.85 -8.00 11.38
N ASN A 28 21.51 -8.08 11.41
CA ASN A 28 20.73 -9.10 12.13
C ASN A 28 21.16 -9.25 13.60
N ALA A 29 21.64 -8.17 14.21
CA ALA A 29 22.05 -8.14 15.60
C ALA A 29 20.83 -7.99 16.52
N LYS A 30 20.95 -8.53 17.75
CA LYS A 30 19.89 -8.41 18.75
C LYS A 30 19.82 -6.97 19.26
N ILE A 31 18.68 -6.32 19.07
CA ILE A 31 18.40 -5.00 19.63
C ILE A 31 17.88 -5.16 21.05
N ASN A 32 18.34 -4.28 21.94
CA ASN A 32 17.78 -4.17 23.28
C ASN A 32 16.46 -3.38 23.20
N PRO A 33 15.31 -3.95 23.63
CA PRO A 33 14.03 -3.23 23.63
C PRO A 33 14.09 -1.88 24.35
N LYS A 34 14.94 -1.76 25.38
CA LYS A 34 15.12 -0.51 26.12
C LYS A 34 15.66 0.64 25.25
N ASP A 35 16.45 0.33 24.22
CA ASP A 35 16.98 1.36 23.32
C ASP A 35 15.87 1.97 22.46
N ILE A 36 14.90 1.15 22.05
CA ILE A 36 13.69 1.58 21.34
C ILE A 36 12.80 2.42 22.27
N ASP A 37 12.61 1.97 23.52
CA ASP A 37 11.80 2.71 24.50
C ASP A 37 12.39 4.10 24.79
N VAL A 38 13.71 4.19 24.96
CA VAL A 38 14.41 5.46 25.21
C VAL A 38 14.30 6.39 24.01
N MET A 39 14.59 5.88 22.81
CA MET A 39 14.44 6.65 21.56
C MET A 39 12.99 7.16 21.41
N GLY A 40 12.00 6.29 21.64
CA GLY A 40 10.59 6.64 21.53
C GLY A 40 10.17 7.71 22.54
N ALA A 41 10.59 7.60 23.80
CA ALA A 41 10.32 8.60 24.81
C ALA A 41 10.96 9.97 24.48
N GLN A 42 12.16 9.97 23.90
CA GLN A 42 12.82 11.20 23.46
C GLN A 42 12.12 11.84 22.26
N ALA A 43 11.73 11.02 21.27
CA ALA A 43 10.98 11.49 20.12
C ALA A 43 9.61 12.07 20.52
N HIS A 44 8.92 11.43 21.46
CA HIS A 44 7.68 11.98 22.03
C HIS A 44 7.90 13.31 22.73
N ARG A 45 8.95 13.43 23.57
CA ARG A 45 9.30 14.71 24.21
C ARG A 45 9.59 15.81 23.19
N LEU A 46 10.33 15.48 22.13
CA LEU A 46 10.61 16.43 21.06
C LEU A 46 9.32 16.85 20.34
N HIS A 47 8.44 15.90 20.00
CA HIS A 47 7.13 16.20 19.42
C HIS A 47 6.35 17.19 20.29
N MET A 48 6.24 16.92 21.58
CA MET A 48 5.46 17.75 22.50
C MET A 48 6.06 19.16 22.65
N SER A 49 7.39 19.29 22.62
CA SER A 49 8.08 20.59 22.60
C SER A 49 7.71 21.39 21.35
N LEU A 50 7.88 20.79 20.16
CA LEU A 50 7.58 21.43 18.88
C LEU A 50 6.11 21.86 18.79
N LYS A 51 5.20 20.99 19.23
CA LYS A 51 3.76 21.30 19.33
C LYS A 51 3.49 22.50 20.24
N GLY A 52 4.19 22.61 21.36
CA GLY A 52 4.10 23.76 22.27
C GLY A 52 4.48 25.09 21.63
N HIS A 53 5.33 25.06 20.59
CA HIS A 53 5.73 26.22 19.80
C HIS A 53 4.90 26.41 18.52
N GLY A 54 3.79 25.68 18.35
CA GLY A 54 2.92 25.79 17.18
C GLY A 54 3.41 25.03 15.95
N HIS A 55 4.37 24.13 16.10
CA HIS A 55 4.93 23.30 15.04
C HIS A 55 4.60 21.83 15.28
N GLU A 56 3.32 21.46 15.20
CA GLU A 56 2.90 20.07 15.39
C GLU A 56 3.43 19.18 14.25
N PRO A 57 4.30 18.18 14.54
CA PRO A 57 4.85 17.32 13.51
C PRO A 57 3.78 16.49 12.80
N GLN A 58 3.78 16.56 11.46
CA GLN A 58 2.94 15.73 10.62
C GLN A 58 3.58 14.35 10.42
N HIS A 59 2.75 13.31 10.38
CA HIS A 59 3.15 11.92 10.11
C HIS A 59 2.34 11.36 8.95
N HIS A 60 2.84 10.34 8.28
CA HIS A 60 2.11 9.68 7.21
C HIS A 60 0.77 9.09 7.72
N LYS A 61 -0.29 9.13 6.90
CA LYS A 61 -1.63 8.63 7.30
C LYS A 61 -1.62 7.15 7.68
N TYR A 62 -0.92 6.32 6.90
CA TYR A 62 -0.83 4.89 7.18
C TYR A 62 -0.14 4.62 8.53
N MET A 63 0.81 5.47 8.95
CA MET A 63 1.47 5.36 10.25
C MET A 63 0.47 5.57 11.39
N LEU A 64 -0.41 6.58 11.29
CA LEU A 64 -1.47 6.82 12.26
C LEU A 64 -2.44 5.62 12.34
N LYS A 65 -2.84 5.06 11.19
CA LYS A 65 -3.72 3.87 11.10
C LYS A 65 -3.07 2.65 11.75
N ASN A 66 -1.81 2.37 11.45
CA ASN A 66 -1.10 1.18 11.90
C ASN A 66 -0.74 1.23 13.39
N ARG A 67 -0.41 2.40 13.94
CA ARG A 67 -0.09 2.54 15.37
C ARG A 67 -1.34 2.51 16.24
N GLY A 68 -2.48 2.98 15.74
CA GLY A 68 -3.75 2.96 16.48
C GLY A 68 -3.80 3.88 17.71
N VAL A 69 -2.76 4.68 17.93
CA VAL A 69 -2.63 5.67 19.00
C VAL A 69 -2.19 7.01 18.40
N PRO A 70 -2.62 8.15 18.98
CA PRO A 70 -2.24 9.46 18.46
C PRO A 70 -0.75 9.77 18.72
N PRO A 71 -0.10 10.66 17.93
CA PRO A 71 1.29 11.07 18.14
C PRO A 71 1.58 11.72 19.50
N THR A 72 0.54 12.21 20.18
CA THR A 72 0.62 12.72 21.55
C THR A 72 0.76 11.62 22.61
N ASP A 73 0.55 10.36 22.25
CA ASP A 73 0.80 9.20 23.10
C ASP A 73 2.25 8.72 22.94
N PRO A 74 3.02 8.53 24.03
CA PRO A 74 4.38 8.00 23.96
C PRO A 74 4.51 6.66 23.22
N GLU A 75 3.48 5.80 23.26
CA GLU A 75 3.47 4.51 22.55
C GLU A 75 3.53 4.67 21.03
N PHE A 76 3.10 5.83 20.50
CA PHE A 76 3.21 6.11 19.08
C PHE A 76 4.67 6.02 18.61
N TYR A 77 5.60 6.57 19.39
CA TYR A 77 7.01 6.70 19.05
C TYR A 77 7.89 5.50 19.41
N LYS A 78 7.34 4.46 20.05
CA LYS A 78 8.07 3.21 20.35
C LYS A 78 8.24 2.32 19.12
N HIS A 79 8.64 2.91 18.01
CA HIS A 79 8.91 2.28 16.73
C HIS A 79 9.83 3.20 15.91
N VAL A 80 10.59 2.64 14.97
CA VAL A 80 11.57 3.42 14.18
C VAL A 80 10.91 4.39 13.19
N HIS A 81 9.85 3.96 12.52
CA HIS A 81 9.22 4.73 11.44
C HIS A 81 8.59 6.07 11.89
N PRO A 82 7.86 6.16 13.02
CA PRO A 82 7.39 7.44 13.57
C PRO A 82 8.53 8.40 13.91
N VAL A 83 9.67 7.86 14.33
CA VAL A 83 10.87 8.63 14.66
C VAL A 83 11.53 9.16 13.37
N GLU A 84 11.58 8.35 12.31
CA GLU A 84 12.01 8.78 10.98
C GLU A 84 11.11 9.91 10.45
N ASP A 85 9.78 9.78 10.51
CA ASP A 85 8.83 10.83 10.13
C ASP A 85 9.11 12.13 10.92
N LEU A 86 9.26 12.05 12.25
CA LEU A 86 9.57 13.22 13.07
C LEU A 86 10.87 13.90 12.64
N LEU A 87 11.94 13.14 12.43
CA LEU A 87 13.22 13.68 12.00
C LEU A 87 13.18 14.25 10.58
N GLY A 88 12.40 13.63 9.69
CA GLY A 88 12.12 14.14 8.35
C GLY A 88 11.41 15.49 8.39
N PHE A 89 10.40 15.62 9.24
CA PHE A 89 9.67 16.87 9.47
C PHE A 89 10.59 18.02 9.93
N LEU A 90 11.60 17.74 10.76
CA LEU A 90 12.58 18.74 11.19
C LEU A 90 13.39 19.31 10.01
N ALA A 91 13.72 18.46 9.03
CA ALA A 91 14.49 18.85 7.86
C ALA A 91 13.61 19.57 6.82
N ASN A 92 12.40 19.07 6.61
CA ASN A 92 11.41 19.62 5.70
C ASN A 92 10.00 19.41 6.28
N GLN A 93 9.27 20.49 6.54
CA GLN A 93 7.93 20.42 7.13
C GLN A 93 6.92 19.65 6.25
N ASN A 94 7.20 19.55 4.95
CA ASN A 94 6.40 18.82 3.97
C ASN A 94 6.94 17.41 3.69
N ALA A 95 7.94 16.92 4.46
CA ALA A 95 8.55 15.60 4.23
C ALA A 95 7.56 14.45 4.33
N ASN A 96 6.52 14.61 5.14
CA ASN A 96 5.51 13.60 5.43
C ASN A 96 4.14 14.00 4.85
N ASP A 97 4.15 14.84 3.80
CA ASP A 97 2.95 15.11 3.02
C ASP A 97 2.52 13.81 2.36
N ASN A 98 1.26 13.45 2.57
CA ASN A 98 0.73 12.26 1.93
C ASN A 98 0.75 12.50 0.42
N PRO A 99 1.24 11.53 -0.36
CA PRO A 99 1.27 11.69 -1.80
C PRO A 99 -0.15 11.88 -2.34
N VAL A 100 -0.25 12.66 -3.41
CA VAL A 100 -1.51 12.82 -4.13
C VAL A 100 -1.74 11.57 -4.94
N ASP A 101 -2.90 10.96 -4.78
CA ASP A 101 -3.28 9.81 -5.59
C ASP A 101 -3.58 10.25 -7.03
N LEU A 102 -2.66 9.93 -7.95
CA LEU A 102 -2.76 10.28 -9.36
C LEU A 102 -3.40 9.19 -10.22
N THR A 103 -3.96 8.13 -9.62
CA THR A 103 -4.42 6.95 -10.37
C THR A 103 -5.93 6.73 -10.33
N ILE A 104 -6.66 7.49 -9.52
CA ILE A 104 -8.13 7.55 -9.60
C ILE A 104 -8.57 8.02 -11.00
N GLY A 105 -9.53 7.30 -11.58
CA GLY A 105 -10.07 7.54 -12.92
C GLY A 105 -9.22 6.97 -14.06
N LYS A 106 -8.04 6.40 -13.78
CA LYS A 106 -7.21 5.75 -14.80
C LYS A 106 -7.66 4.33 -15.07
N SER A 107 -7.54 3.94 -16.34
CA SER A 107 -7.82 2.59 -16.83
C SER A 107 -6.52 1.84 -17.13
N PHE A 108 -6.53 0.55 -16.86
CA PHE A 108 -5.41 -0.36 -16.94
C PHE A 108 -5.82 -1.64 -17.67
N SER A 109 -4.84 -2.35 -18.22
CA SER A 109 -5.05 -3.65 -18.86
C SER A 109 -4.86 -4.78 -17.84
N PHE A 110 -5.71 -5.80 -17.93
CA PHE A 110 -5.63 -7.02 -17.14
C PHE A 110 -5.79 -8.23 -18.07
N PRO A 111 -4.69 -8.69 -18.70
CA PRO A 111 -4.70 -9.79 -19.66
C PRO A 111 -4.66 -11.15 -18.96
N VAL A 112 -5.65 -12.01 -19.21
CA VAL A 112 -5.76 -13.33 -18.58
C VAL A 112 -5.86 -14.41 -19.66
N TYR A 113 -5.09 -15.48 -19.49
CA TYR A 113 -5.21 -16.66 -20.35
C TYR A 113 -6.52 -17.40 -20.07
N SER A 114 -7.29 -17.68 -21.13
CA SER A 114 -8.50 -18.50 -21.10
C SER A 114 -8.24 -19.86 -21.76
N ARG A 115 -8.41 -20.95 -21.00
CA ARG A 115 -8.28 -22.32 -21.56
C ARG A 115 -9.37 -22.62 -22.57
N ARG A 116 -10.59 -22.12 -22.34
CA ARG A 116 -11.76 -22.32 -23.19
C ARG A 116 -11.52 -21.86 -24.63
N PHE A 117 -10.84 -20.74 -24.79
CA PHE A 117 -10.56 -20.14 -26.10
C PHE A 117 -9.11 -20.34 -26.56
N GLY A 118 -8.21 -20.80 -25.68
CA GLY A 118 -6.81 -21.06 -25.98
C GLY A 118 -6.00 -19.79 -26.27
N ASN A 119 -6.48 -18.62 -25.84
CA ASN A 119 -5.89 -17.32 -26.08
C ASN A 119 -5.93 -16.47 -24.79
N VAL A 120 -5.40 -15.24 -24.89
CA VAL A 120 -5.44 -14.26 -23.81
C VAL A 120 -6.64 -13.35 -24.03
N ASP A 121 -7.56 -13.36 -23.07
CA ASP A 121 -8.67 -12.41 -22.96
C ASP A 121 -8.20 -11.18 -22.20
N SER A 122 -8.67 -10.01 -22.61
CA SER A 122 -8.24 -8.74 -22.02
C SER A 122 -9.43 -8.07 -21.33
N TYR A 123 -9.23 -7.75 -20.06
CA TYR A 123 -10.15 -6.94 -19.28
C TYR A 123 -9.56 -5.55 -19.10
N THR A 124 -10.40 -4.52 -19.20
CA THR A 124 -10.06 -3.16 -18.80
C THR A 124 -10.48 -2.96 -17.35
N VAL A 125 -9.54 -2.54 -16.52
CA VAL A 125 -9.74 -2.26 -15.09
C VAL A 125 -9.60 -0.77 -14.87
N THR A 126 -10.63 -0.11 -14.37
CA THR A 126 -10.58 1.32 -14.04
C THR A 126 -10.63 1.52 -12.54
N ARG A 127 -9.65 2.23 -12.00
CA ARG A 127 -9.61 2.59 -10.58
C ARG A 127 -10.55 3.77 -10.34
N THR A 128 -11.41 3.65 -9.34
CA THR A 128 -12.41 4.65 -8.96
C THR A 128 -12.25 5.03 -7.48
N SER A 129 -12.90 6.11 -7.05
CA SER A 129 -12.87 6.56 -5.65
C SER A 129 -13.47 5.56 -4.66
N SER A 130 -14.25 4.59 -5.13
CA SER A 130 -14.91 3.57 -4.29
C SER A 130 -14.40 2.14 -4.54
N GLY A 131 -13.42 1.95 -5.43
CA GLY A 131 -12.94 0.62 -5.79
C GLY A 131 -12.54 0.49 -7.25
N TRP A 132 -12.80 -0.68 -7.83
CA TRP A 132 -12.51 -1.01 -9.22
C TRP A 132 -13.79 -1.17 -10.04
N THR A 133 -13.69 -0.85 -11.32
CA THR A 133 -14.71 -1.17 -12.34
C THR A 133 -14.06 -1.94 -13.47
N PHE A 134 -14.78 -2.91 -14.00
CA PHE A 134 -14.25 -3.89 -14.96
C PHE A 134 -15.10 -3.93 -16.22
N HIS A 135 -14.43 -4.07 -17.35
CA HIS A 135 -15.04 -4.37 -18.63
C HIS A 135 -14.28 -5.48 -19.31
N HIS A 136 -14.99 -6.43 -19.91
CA HIS A 136 -14.37 -7.22 -20.96
C HIS A 136 -14.19 -6.32 -22.18
N VAL A 137 -13.08 -6.41 -22.92
CA VAL A 137 -12.81 -5.52 -24.07
C VAL A 137 -13.94 -5.58 -25.12
N GLN A 138 -14.61 -6.72 -25.25
CA GLN A 138 -15.76 -6.86 -26.16
C GLN A 138 -17.05 -6.17 -25.63
N ASP A 139 -17.20 -5.97 -24.33
CA ASP A 139 -18.36 -5.31 -23.72
C ASP A 139 -18.44 -3.83 -24.08
N VAL A 140 -17.27 -3.17 -24.13
CA VAL A 140 -17.16 -1.75 -24.50
C VAL A 140 -17.70 -1.51 -25.91
N SER A 141 -17.34 -2.40 -26.84
CA SER A 141 -17.78 -2.32 -28.24
C SER A 141 -19.28 -2.61 -28.40
N ALA A 142 -19.87 -3.35 -27.45
CA ALA A 142 -21.29 -3.71 -27.43
C ALA A 142 -22.16 -2.74 -26.61
N GLY A 143 -21.58 -1.69 -26.02
CA GLY A 143 -22.29 -0.73 -25.17
C GLY A 143 -22.82 -1.33 -23.86
N ARG A 144 -22.18 -2.40 -23.34
CA ARG A 144 -22.56 -3.03 -22.07
C ARG A 144 -21.94 -2.29 -20.88
N ASP A 145 -22.69 -2.25 -19.78
CA ASP A 145 -22.28 -1.58 -18.54
C ASP A 145 -21.07 -2.23 -17.88
N ALA A 146 -20.29 -1.41 -17.18
CA ALA A 146 -19.18 -1.84 -16.34
C ALA A 146 -19.65 -2.75 -15.20
N ARG A 147 -18.83 -3.70 -14.79
CA ARG A 147 -19.00 -4.42 -13.52
C ARG A 147 -18.31 -3.65 -12.40
N VAL A 148 -19.07 -3.19 -11.41
CA VAL A 148 -18.53 -2.54 -10.21
C VAL A 148 -18.05 -3.61 -9.23
N GLY A 149 -16.82 -3.48 -8.74
CA GLY A 149 -16.21 -4.50 -7.88
C GLY A 149 -15.81 -4.05 -6.47
N GLY A 150 -16.07 -2.79 -6.09
CA GLY A 150 -15.51 -2.26 -4.83
C GLY A 150 -13.99 -2.40 -4.79
N LYS A 151 -13.38 -2.27 -3.60
CA LYS A 151 -11.91 -2.34 -3.47
C LYS A 151 -11.36 -3.75 -3.74
N SER A 152 -12.09 -4.78 -3.33
CA SER A 152 -11.68 -6.18 -3.50
C SER A 152 -11.91 -6.71 -4.92
N GLY A 153 -12.35 -5.87 -5.87
CA GLY A 153 -12.39 -6.23 -7.28
C GLY A 153 -13.48 -7.24 -7.68
N THR A 154 -14.55 -7.38 -6.90
CA THR A 154 -15.56 -8.44 -7.07
C THR A 154 -16.23 -8.50 -8.44
N GLY A 155 -16.27 -7.36 -9.14
CA GLY A 155 -16.79 -7.25 -10.50
C GLY A 155 -15.98 -8.05 -11.53
N LEU A 156 -14.68 -8.25 -11.29
CA LEU A 156 -13.83 -9.10 -12.13
C LEU A 156 -14.22 -10.57 -12.00
N PHE A 157 -14.49 -11.04 -10.79
CA PHE A 157 -14.76 -12.47 -10.55
C PHE A 157 -16.04 -12.91 -11.23
N ALA A 158 -17.06 -12.03 -11.29
CA ALA A 158 -18.26 -12.28 -12.09
C ALA A 158 -17.97 -12.45 -13.59
N LEU A 159 -16.96 -11.74 -14.13
CA LEU A 159 -16.52 -11.90 -15.52
C LEU A 159 -15.72 -13.19 -15.70
N LEU A 160 -14.75 -13.45 -14.81
CA LEU A 160 -13.94 -14.68 -14.86
C LEU A 160 -14.82 -15.94 -14.73
N ASP A 161 -15.81 -15.94 -13.83
CA ASP A 161 -16.76 -17.05 -13.70
C ASP A 161 -17.63 -17.23 -14.94
N HIS A 162 -18.08 -16.13 -15.56
CA HIS A 162 -18.81 -16.19 -16.83
C HIS A 162 -17.96 -16.79 -17.96
N ASP A 163 -16.66 -16.48 -17.96
CA ASP A 163 -15.71 -16.94 -18.97
C ASP A 163 -15.08 -18.30 -18.62
N SER A 164 -15.54 -18.96 -17.55
CA SER A 164 -15.06 -20.25 -17.06
C SER A 164 -13.57 -20.27 -16.66
N ILE A 165 -13.06 -19.15 -16.17
CA ILE A 165 -11.66 -19.01 -15.76
C ILE A 165 -11.50 -19.35 -14.27
N ASN A 166 -10.53 -20.20 -13.95
CA ASN A 166 -10.09 -20.47 -12.59
C ASN A 166 -9.09 -19.41 -12.14
N TYR A 167 -9.24 -18.98 -10.88
CA TYR A 167 -8.40 -17.96 -10.29
C TYR A 167 -8.14 -18.26 -8.80
N PRO A 168 -7.09 -17.69 -8.21
CA PRO A 168 -6.74 -17.91 -6.82
C PRO A 168 -7.77 -17.31 -5.84
N GLU A 169 -8.03 -18.00 -4.73
CA GLU A 169 -9.00 -17.58 -3.70
C GLU A 169 -8.68 -16.21 -3.10
N GLU A 170 -7.41 -15.91 -2.87
CA GLU A 170 -6.95 -14.66 -2.21
C GLU A 170 -6.88 -13.45 -3.16
N LEU A 171 -7.16 -13.62 -4.46
CA LEU A 171 -7.14 -12.53 -5.44
C LEU A 171 -7.93 -11.27 -5.00
N PRO A 172 -9.11 -11.36 -4.35
CA PRO A 172 -9.82 -10.18 -3.84
C PRO A 172 -9.00 -9.36 -2.84
N GLY A 173 -8.27 -10.03 -1.93
CA GLY A 173 -7.44 -9.38 -0.93
C GLY A 173 -6.29 -8.59 -1.56
N TYR A 174 -5.68 -9.13 -2.62
CA TYR A 174 -4.63 -8.43 -3.36
C TYR A 174 -5.15 -7.20 -4.12
N PHE A 175 -6.35 -7.27 -4.70
CA PHE A 175 -6.97 -6.11 -5.35
C PHE A 175 -7.29 -4.98 -4.35
N GLU A 176 -7.78 -5.35 -3.17
CA GLU A 176 -8.05 -4.39 -2.10
C GLU A 176 -6.76 -3.77 -1.58
N TRP A 177 -5.74 -4.59 -1.34
CA TRP A 177 -4.43 -4.13 -0.93
C TRP A 177 -3.83 -3.15 -1.95
N LEU A 178 -3.80 -3.51 -3.24
CA LEU A 178 -3.29 -2.61 -4.28
C LEU A 178 -4.08 -1.30 -4.35
N TRP A 179 -5.40 -1.36 -4.17
CA TRP A 179 -6.23 -0.15 -4.16
C TRP A 179 -5.83 0.80 -3.02
N GLU A 180 -5.57 0.28 -1.82
CA GLU A 180 -5.10 1.07 -0.68
C GLU A 180 -3.67 1.59 -0.90
N GLN A 181 -2.75 0.73 -1.34
CA GLN A 181 -1.35 1.10 -1.54
C GLN A 181 -1.16 2.18 -2.60
N ALA A 182 -1.97 2.18 -3.66
CA ALA A 182 -1.92 3.24 -4.68
C ALA A 182 -2.18 4.63 -4.08
N ALA A 183 -3.08 4.74 -3.10
CA ALA A 183 -3.33 5.99 -2.39
C ALA A 183 -2.27 6.28 -1.32
N ASP A 184 -1.94 5.28 -0.50
CA ASP A 184 -1.07 5.46 0.68
C ASP A 184 0.38 5.74 0.29
N ARG A 185 0.86 5.13 -0.80
CA ARG A 185 2.22 5.27 -1.30
C ARG A 185 2.34 6.21 -2.50
N GLY A 186 1.22 6.67 -3.04
CA GLY A 186 1.23 7.57 -4.19
C GLY A 186 1.73 6.92 -5.46
N LEU A 187 1.38 5.64 -5.68
CA LEU A 187 1.87 4.90 -6.82
C LEU A 187 1.48 5.60 -8.12
N ASP A 188 2.38 5.58 -9.09
CA ASP A 188 2.07 6.08 -10.42
C ASP A 188 1.29 5.05 -11.26
N ALA A 189 0.91 5.44 -12.48
CA ALA A 189 0.15 4.56 -13.35
C ALA A 189 0.97 3.34 -13.83
N ALA A 190 2.29 3.46 -13.97
CA ALA A 190 3.14 2.37 -14.40
C ALA A 190 3.30 1.33 -13.28
N GLU A 191 3.46 1.77 -12.04
CA GLU A 191 3.51 0.90 -10.86
C GLU A 191 2.19 0.14 -10.66
N VAL A 192 1.04 0.83 -10.77
CA VAL A 192 -0.27 0.18 -10.68
C VAL A 192 -0.48 -0.82 -11.83
N GLN A 193 -0.11 -0.47 -13.06
CA GLN A 193 -0.18 -1.38 -14.19
C GLN A 193 0.72 -2.61 -13.98
N SER A 194 1.93 -2.43 -13.47
CA SER A 194 2.85 -3.54 -13.19
C SER A 194 2.26 -4.50 -12.17
N ALA A 195 1.72 -3.99 -11.06
CA ALA A 195 1.10 -4.82 -10.03
C ALA A 195 -0.15 -5.56 -10.56
N LEU A 196 -0.97 -4.90 -11.39
CA LEU A 196 -2.11 -5.56 -12.05
C LEU A 196 -1.65 -6.65 -13.03
N THR A 197 -0.56 -6.45 -13.75
CA THR A 197 0.04 -7.48 -14.61
C THR A 197 0.48 -8.69 -13.80
N ASP A 198 1.14 -8.50 -12.66
CA ASP A 198 1.56 -9.61 -11.78
C ASP A 198 0.35 -10.43 -11.30
N LEU A 199 -0.77 -9.77 -10.95
CA LEU A 199 -2.01 -10.44 -10.57
C LEU A 199 -2.65 -11.17 -11.76
N ALA A 200 -2.63 -10.59 -12.97
CA ALA A 200 -3.17 -11.21 -14.17
C ALA A 200 -2.37 -12.45 -14.60
N ASP A 201 -1.04 -12.41 -14.44
CA ASP A 201 -0.15 -13.54 -14.66
C ASP A 201 -0.42 -14.66 -13.64
N TRP A 202 -0.69 -14.32 -12.38
CA TRP A 202 -1.05 -15.29 -11.35
C TRP A 202 -2.38 -15.99 -11.65
N VAL A 203 -3.40 -15.25 -12.11
CA VAL A 203 -4.66 -15.82 -12.59
C VAL A 203 -4.40 -16.75 -13.77
N SER A 204 -3.64 -16.30 -14.76
CA SER A 204 -3.29 -17.10 -15.93
C SER A 204 -2.54 -18.38 -15.57
N LEU A 205 -1.68 -18.33 -14.56
CA LEU A 205 -0.96 -19.50 -14.05
C LEU A 205 -1.91 -20.48 -13.36
N CYS A 206 -2.85 -19.98 -12.57
CA CYS A 206 -3.89 -20.80 -11.94
C CYS A 206 -4.74 -21.52 -13.00
N GLU A 207 -5.17 -20.79 -14.01
CA GLU A 207 -5.98 -21.32 -15.10
C GLU A 207 -5.22 -22.35 -15.95
N LYS A 208 -3.95 -22.07 -16.30
CA LYS A 208 -3.10 -23.04 -17.04
C LYS A 208 -2.86 -24.32 -16.27
N ASN A 209 -2.75 -24.25 -14.94
CA ASN A 209 -2.48 -25.41 -14.08
C ASN A 209 -3.73 -26.09 -13.53
N SER A 210 -4.93 -25.64 -13.92
CA SER A 210 -6.16 -26.27 -13.48
C SER A 210 -6.22 -27.74 -13.92
N PRO A 211 -6.77 -28.66 -13.11
CA PRO A 211 -6.78 -30.09 -13.42
C PRO A 211 -7.33 -30.44 -14.82
N HIS A 212 -6.86 -31.54 -15.38
CA HIS A 212 -7.27 -32.06 -16.69
C HIS A 212 -7.89 -33.47 -16.57
N GLY A 213 -8.39 -34.01 -17.69
CA GLY A 213 -8.99 -35.35 -17.74
C GLY A 213 -10.44 -35.34 -17.28
N VAL A 214 -10.76 -36.04 -16.18
CA VAL A 214 -12.15 -36.10 -15.67
C VAL A 214 -12.74 -34.74 -15.29
N PHE A 215 -11.88 -33.74 -15.05
CA PHE A 215 -12.24 -32.37 -14.72
C PHE A 215 -12.23 -31.41 -15.93
N GLU A 216 -12.01 -31.90 -17.14
CA GLU A 216 -11.89 -31.06 -18.35
C GLU A 216 -13.17 -30.28 -18.69
N SER A 217 -14.31 -30.70 -18.15
CA SER A 217 -15.61 -30.01 -18.28
C SER A 217 -16.04 -29.27 -17.00
N PHE A 218 -15.19 -29.28 -15.97
CA PHE A 218 -15.45 -28.55 -14.73
C PHE A 218 -14.93 -27.12 -14.87
N LYS A 219 -15.88 -26.21 -15.15
CA LYS A 219 -15.70 -24.85 -15.69
C LYS A 219 -15.30 -24.84 -17.16
#